data_AF-A0A0U5EV79-F1
#
_entry.id   AF-A0A0U5EV79-F1
#
_cell.length_a   1.000
_cell.length_b   1.000
_cell.length_c   1.000
_cell.angle_alpha   90.00
_cell.angle_beta   90.00
_cell.angle_gamma   90.00
#
_symmetry.space_group_name_H-M   'P 1'
#
loop_
_entity.id
_entity.type
_entity.pdbx_description
1 polymer ?
#
loop_
_entity_poly.entity_id
_entity_poly.type
_entity_poly.pdbx_seq_one_letter_code
_entity_poly.pdbx_strand_id
1 'polypeptide(L)'
;MTIVNQQIEHFRQFLIAAWPSLDNLMENHDWDDDGDFIDKWLQVNWEFLVERELLGPNNYLNSYGFFKALRVTNPDARANYQIICKPKNNLILIDNKTKIPISKEHELIFKIFLSQYETTYGLYPPFDYACLKSIGNKEHFYVSIQDIEFNLEKTN
;
A
#
# COMPACT_ATOMS: atom_id res chain seq x y z
N MET A 1 -19.01 -2.72 -5.46
CA MET A 1 -17.67 -2.47 -4.90
C MET A 1 -17.60 -3.21 -3.58
N THR A 2 -16.58 -4.06 -3.36
CA THR A 2 -16.47 -4.85 -2.11
C THR A 2 -16.06 -3.95 -0.94
N ILE A 3 -16.28 -4.41 0.30
CA ILE A 3 -15.89 -3.68 1.52
C ILE A 3 -14.37 -3.41 1.56
N VAL A 4 -13.56 -4.34 1.04
CA VAL A 4 -12.11 -4.20 0.95
C VAL A 4 -11.74 -3.06 0.00
N ASN A 5 -12.33 -3.01 -1.20
CA ASN A 5 -12.08 -1.92 -2.15
C ASN A 5 -12.52 -0.56 -1.59
N GLN A 6 -13.66 -0.51 -0.89
CA GLN A 6 -14.12 0.71 -0.25
C GLN A 6 -13.13 1.20 0.81
N GLN A 7 -12.64 0.31 1.67
CA GLN A 7 -11.73 0.71 2.73
C GLN A 7 -10.36 1.14 2.22
N ILE A 8 -9.86 0.45 1.19
CA ILE A 8 -8.60 0.80 0.52
C ILE A 8 -8.73 2.16 -0.18
N GLU A 9 -9.87 2.46 -0.80
CA GLU A 9 -10.14 3.78 -1.38
C GLU A 9 -10.28 4.86 -0.31
N HIS A 10 -10.96 4.60 0.81
CA HIS A 10 -11.04 5.56 1.93
C HIS A 10 -9.66 5.91 2.46
N PHE A 11 -8.77 4.93 2.60
CA PHE A 11 -7.39 5.18 3.03
C PHE A 11 -6.63 6.02 2.00
N ARG A 12 -6.80 5.75 0.70
CA ARG A 12 -6.21 6.58 -0.35
C ARG A 12 -6.69 8.03 -0.28
N GLN A 13 -7.98 8.25 -0.09
CA GLN A 13 -8.55 9.58 0.08
C GLN A 13 -8.03 10.28 1.33
N PHE A 14 -7.86 9.54 2.43
CA PHE A 14 -7.20 10.06 3.63
C PHE A 14 -5.77 10.52 3.32
N LEU A 15 -4.97 9.71 2.62
CA LEU A 15 -3.61 10.10 2.25
C LEU A 15 -3.60 11.38 1.42
N ILE A 16 -4.47 11.49 0.41
CA ILE A 16 -4.60 12.70 -0.42
C ILE A 16 -4.94 13.93 0.42
N ALA A 17 -5.89 13.79 1.34
CA ALA A 17 -6.35 14.90 2.17
C ALA A 17 -5.33 15.31 3.25
N ALA A 18 -4.63 14.35 3.84
CA ALA A 18 -3.65 14.59 4.89
C ALA A 18 -2.28 15.05 4.36
N TRP A 19 -1.95 14.72 3.11
CA TRP A 19 -0.61 14.96 2.56
C TRP A 19 -0.15 16.41 2.64
N PRO A 20 -0.95 17.43 2.29
CA PRO A 20 -0.49 18.82 2.37
C PRO A 20 -0.08 19.23 3.79
N SER A 21 -0.73 18.68 4.82
CA SER A 21 -0.32 18.91 6.21
C SER A 21 0.94 18.15 6.57
N LEU A 22 1.09 16.91 6.08
CA LEU A 22 2.31 16.12 6.28
C LEU A 22 3.53 16.75 5.59
N ASP A 23 3.35 17.28 4.39
CA ASP A 23 4.42 17.92 3.59
C ASP A 23 5.04 19.12 4.35
N ASN A 24 4.19 19.96 4.96
CA ASN A 24 4.65 21.06 5.81
C ASN A 24 5.44 20.59 7.04
N LEU A 25 5.07 19.43 7.60
CA LEU A 25 5.82 18.84 8.72
C LEU A 25 7.18 18.32 8.24
N MET A 26 7.21 17.68 7.07
CA MET A 26 8.42 17.13 6.45
C MET A 26 9.49 18.18 6.15
N GLU A 27 9.09 19.36 5.66
CA GLU A 27 10.01 20.46 5.34
C GLU A 27 10.83 20.93 6.56
N ASN A 28 10.27 20.81 7.76
CA ASN A 28 10.87 21.27 9.00
C ASN A 28 11.36 20.12 9.89
N HIS A 29 11.31 18.87 9.40
CA HIS A 29 11.64 17.69 10.17
C HIS A 29 13.15 17.43 10.20
N ASP A 30 13.68 17.03 11.36
CA ASP A 30 15.07 16.62 11.51
C ASP A 30 15.24 15.15 11.11
N TRP A 31 15.63 14.94 9.85
CA TRP A 31 15.79 13.61 9.27
C TRP A 31 16.98 12.82 9.82
N ASP A 32 17.96 13.49 10.43
CA ASP A 32 19.11 12.82 11.02
C ASP A 32 18.73 12.07 12.32
N ASP A 33 17.71 12.55 13.05
CA ASP A 33 17.24 11.95 14.30
C ASP A 33 16.02 11.01 14.13
N ASP A 34 15.13 11.27 13.14
CA ASP A 34 13.94 10.43 12.91
C ASP A 34 13.67 10.19 11.42
N GLY A 35 14.62 9.52 10.77
CA GLY A 35 14.54 9.13 9.36
C GLY A 35 13.35 8.20 9.00
N ASP A 36 12.79 7.50 9.99
CA ASP A 36 11.66 6.57 9.82
C ASP A 36 10.29 7.24 10.00
N PHE A 37 10.25 8.57 10.19
CA PHE A 37 9.02 9.31 10.51
C PHE A 37 7.86 9.00 9.56
N ILE A 38 8.13 9.03 8.24
CA ILE A 38 7.10 8.81 7.22
C ILE A 38 6.62 7.36 7.20
N ASP A 39 7.52 6.41 7.31
CA ASP A 39 7.16 4.99 7.35
C ASP A 39 6.31 4.69 8.59
N LYS A 40 6.67 5.24 9.76
CA LYS A 40 5.87 5.11 10.99
C LYS A 40 4.51 5.79 10.85
N TRP A 41 4.45 6.99 10.28
CA TRP A 41 3.20 7.73 10.07
C TRP A 41 2.26 6.98 9.11
N LEU A 42 2.79 6.46 8.01
CA LEU A 42 2.00 5.65 7.07
C LEU A 42 1.52 4.36 7.72
N GLN A 43 2.40 3.65 8.41
CA GLN A 43 2.11 2.37 9.06
C GLN A 43 1.06 2.51 10.18
N VAL A 44 1.17 3.51 11.05
CA VAL A 44 0.21 3.70 12.14
C VAL A 44 -1.18 4.08 11.61
N ASN A 45 -1.25 4.93 10.58
CA ASN A 45 -2.53 5.26 9.96
C ASN A 45 -3.13 4.07 9.22
N TRP A 46 -2.32 3.22 8.59
CA TRP A 46 -2.78 1.95 8.00
C TRP A 46 -3.35 1.00 9.05
N GLU A 47 -2.68 0.86 10.20
CA GLU A 47 -3.13 0.01 11.32
C GLU A 47 -4.51 0.45 11.84
N PHE A 48 -4.73 1.75 12.01
CA PHE A 48 -6.01 2.26 12.50
C PHE A 48 -7.10 2.29 11.44
N LEU A 49 -6.80 2.84 10.27
CA LEU A 49 -7.81 3.15 9.28
C LEU A 49 -8.15 1.94 8.42
N VAL A 50 -7.24 1.00 8.19
CA VAL A 50 -7.52 -0.14 7.28
C VAL A 50 -7.60 -1.43 8.05
N GLU A 51 -6.56 -1.77 8.80
CA GLU A 51 -6.46 -3.07 9.45
C GLU A 51 -7.52 -3.28 10.52
N ARG A 52 -7.65 -2.34 11.46
CA ARG A 52 -8.62 -2.43 12.54
C ARG A 52 -10.06 -2.48 12.03
N GLU A 53 -10.37 -1.70 11.00
CA GLU A 53 -11.72 -1.63 10.42
C GLU A 53 -12.05 -2.89 9.60
N LEU A 54 -11.09 -3.47 8.88
CA LEU A 54 -11.33 -4.68 8.08
C LEU A 54 -11.31 -5.97 8.90
N LEU A 55 -10.43 -6.07 9.90
CA LEU A 55 -10.11 -7.35 10.55
C LEU A 55 -10.53 -7.44 12.01
N GLY A 56 -10.80 -6.31 12.65
CA GLY A 56 -11.03 -6.25 14.10
C GLY A 56 -9.75 -6.53 14.91
N PRO A 57 -9.89 -6.79 16.22
CA PRO A 57 -8.75 -6.96 17.11
C PRO A 57 -7.99 -8.27 16.85
N ASN A 58 -6.67 -8.27 17.16
CA ASN A 58 -5.76 -9.43 17.08
C ASN A 58 -5.56 -10.03 15.67
N ASN A 59 -5.96 -9.30 14.63
CA ASN A 59 -5.71 -9.64 13.24
C ASN A 59 -4.96 -8.50 12.56
N TYR A 60 -4.06 -8.87 11.67
CA TYR A 60 -2.91 -8.07 11.31
C TYR A 60 -2.64 -8.21 9.81
N LEU A 61 -2.65 -7.11 9.08
CA LEU A 61 -2.22 -7.05 7.68
C LEU A 61 -0.69 -7.01 7.57
N ASN A 62 -0.18 -7.30 6.38
CA ASN A 62 1.19 -6.96 6.01
C ASN A 62 1.44 -5.45 6.17
N SER A 63 2.65 -5.07 6.58
CA SER A 63 3.03 -3.66 6.73
C SER A 63 2.84 -2.89 5.42
N TYR A 64 2.27 -1.70 5.55
CA TYR A 64 2.11 -0.73 4.48
C TYR A 64 3.40 0.07 4.34
N GLY A 65 4.03 0.00 3.17
CA GLY A 65 5.40 0.50 2.99
C GLY A 65 6.26 -0.34 2.06
N PHE A 66 7.36 0.23 1.58
CA PHE A 66 8.40 -0.50 0.86
C PHE A 66 9.24 -1.36 1.79
N PHE A 67 9.62 -0.79 2.93
CA PHE A 67 10.43 -1.46 3.93
C PHE A 67 9.54 -2.27 4.88
N LYS A 68 10.19 -3.13 5.65
CA LYS A 68 9.52 -3.79 6.78
C LYS A 68 9.36 -2.74 7.87
N ALA A 69 8.36 -1.87 7.73
CA ALA A 69 7.97 -0.99 8.81
C ALA A 69 7.60 -1.85 10.01
N LEU A 70 8.28 -1.60 11.14
CA LEU A 70 7.89 -2.17 12.42
C LEU A 70 6.47 -1.68 12.71
N ARG A 71 5.62 -2.59 13.17
CA ARG A 71 4.30 -2.22 13.63
C ARG A 71 4.42 -1.21 14.75
N VAL A 72 3.57 -0.19 14.71
CA VAL A 72 3.66 0.93 15.66
C VAL A 72 2.83 0.63 16.91
N THR A 73 1.60 0.14 16.75
CA THR A 73 0.69 -0.12 17.88
C THR A 73 0.94 -1.46 18.57
N ASN A 74 1.47 -2.45 17.84
CA ASN A 74 1.85 -3.75 18.40
C ASN A 74 3.10 -4.30 17.69
N PRO A 75 4.32 -3.89 18.12
CA PRO A 75 5.58 -4.22 17.46
C PRO A 75 5.86 -5.73 17.29
N ASP A 76 5.36 -6.56 18.20
CA ASP A 76 5.61 -8.01 18.20
C ASP A 76 4.58 -8.81 17.36
N ALA A 77 3.49 -8.17 16.94
CA ALA A 77 2.46 -8.83 16.14
C ALA A 77 2.98 -9.24 14.76
N ARG A 78 2.51 -10.38 14.28
CA ARG A 78 2.79 -10.88 12.94
C ARG A 78 1.54 -10.76 12.08
N ALA A 79 1.74 -10.36 10.83
CA ALA A 79 0.67 -10.37 9.84
C ALA A 79 0.10 -11.79 9.72
N ASN A 80 -1.22 -11.90 9.80
CA ASN A 80 -1.99 -13.12 9.57
C ASN A 80 -3.00 -12.95 8.42
N TYR A 81 -3.02 -11.78 7.76
CA TYR A 81 -3.79 -11.44 6.58
C TYR A 81 -2.98 -10.60 5.59
N GLN A 82 -3.40 -10.59 4.33
CA GLN A 82 -2.82 -9.80 3.27
C GLN A 82 -3.88 -9.30 2.28
N ILE A 83 -3.58 -8.20 1.62
CA ILE A 83 -4.40 -7.67 0.53
C ILE A 83 -3.84 -8.20 -0.79
N ILE A 84 -4.62 -9.05 -1.46
CA ILE A 84 -4.33 -9.58 -2.79
C ILE A 84 -4.96 -8.69 -3.86
N CYS A 85 -4.20 -8.40 -4.88
CA CYS A 85 -4.59 -7.60 -6.03
C CYS A 85 -4.87 -8.49 -7.23
N LYS A 86 -6.07 -8.40 -7.78
CA LYS A 86 -6.49 -9.12 -8.99
C LYS A 86 -6.84 -8.11 -10.09
N PRO A 87 -6.70 -8.47 -11.38
CA PRO A 87 -7.14 -7.60 -12.45
C PRO A 87 -8.66 -7.40 -12.40
N LYS A 88 -9.10 -6.14 -12.45
CA LYS A 88 -10.51 -5.81 -12.51
C LYS A 88 -11.10 -6.24 -13.86
N ASN A 89 -12.32 -6.78 -13.87
CA ASN A 89 -13.04 -7.18 -15.10
C ASN A 89 -12.22 -8.07 -16.07
N ASN A 90 -11.34 -8.94 -15.55
CA ASN A 90 -10.45 -9.80 -16.35
C ASN A 90 -9.48 -9.04 -17.28
N LEU A 91 -9.16 -7.79 -16.96
CA LEU A 91 -8.12 -7.04 -17.67
C LEU A 91 -6.74 -7.72 -17.56
N ILE A 92 -5.83 -7.31 -18.42
CA ILE A 92 -4.42 -7.66 -18.31
C ILE A 92 -3.73 -6.52 -17.56
N LEU A 93 -3.15 -6.81 -16.39
CA LEU A 93 -2.36 -5.81 -15.68
C LEU A 93 -1.05 -5.55 -16.44
N ILE A 94 -0.73 -4.27 -16.60
CA ILE A 94 0.52 -3.83 -17.22
C ILE A 94 1.39 -3.23 -16.11
N ASP A 95 2.65 -3.68 -16.02
CA ASP A 95 3.61 -2.97 -15.19
C ASP A 95 3.94 -1.64 -15.88
N ASN A 96 3.49 -0.55 -15.29
CA ASN A 96 3.59 0.78 -15.85
C ASN A 96 5.05 1.27 -15.89
N LYS A 97 5.98 0.65 -15.16
CA LYS A 97 7.41 0.93 -15.25
C LYS A 97 8.04 0.34 -16.51
N THR A 98 7.85 -0.96 -16.76
CA THR A 98 8.44 -1.66 -17.92
C THR A 98 7.58 -1.62 -19.18
N LYS A 99 6.30 -1.29 -19.04
CA LYS A 99 5.25 -1.38 -20.08
C LYS A 99 5.00 -2.81 -20.56
N ILE A 100 5.33 -3.81 -19.74
CA ILE A 100 5.17 -5.23 -20.05
C ILE A 100 3.95 -5.80 -19.30
N PRO A 101 3.16 -6.69 -19.92
CA PRO A 101 2.10 -7.42 -19.21
C PRO A 101 2.64 -8.26 -18.05
N ILE A 102 1.97 -8.18 -16.90
CA ILE A 102 2.28 -9.02 -15.74
C ILE A 102 1.68 -10.41 -15.97
N SER A 103 2.49 -11.46 -15.77
CA SER A 103 2.02 -12.85 -15.91
C SER A 103 0.87 -13.14 -14.94
N LYS A 104 -0.14 -13.88 -15.42
CA LYS A 104 -1.27 -14.33 -14.60
C LYS A 104 -0.87 -15.36 -13.53
N GLU A 105 0.34 -15.90 -13.63
CA GLU A 105 0.90 -16.83 -12.63
C GLU A 105 1.34 -16.10 -11.35
N HIS A 106 1.54 -14.78 -11.41
CA HIS A 106 1.86 -14.01 -10.22
C HIS A 106 0.64 -13.83 -9.34
N GLU A 107 0.77 -14.23 -8.08
CA GLU A 107 -0.11 -13.77 -7.01
C GLU A 107 0.46 -12.46 -6.46
N LEU A 108 -0.35 -11.39 -6.45
CA LEU A 108 0.12 -10.02 -6.23
C LEU A 108 -0.38 -9.49 -4.89
N ILE A 109 0.53 -9.09 -4.01
CA ILE A 109 0.25 -8.45 -2.72
C ILE A 109 0.34 -6.93 -2.88
N PHE A 110 -0.66 -6.20 -2.40
CA PHE A 110 -0.61 -4.75 -2.27
C PHE A 110 0.43 -4.31 -1.23
N LYS A 111 1.29 -3.35 -1.58
CA LYS A 111 2.33 -2.83 -0.67
C LYS A 111 2.11 -1.38 -0.26
N ILE A 112 1.87 -0.50 -1.22
CA ILE A 112 1.84 0.94 -1.00
C ILE A 112 1.19 1.64 -2.20
N PHE A 113 0.56 2.79 -1.96
CA PHE A 113 0.16 3.70 -3.02
C PHE A 113 1.29 4.65 -3.41
N LEU A 114 1.32 5.02 -4.69
CA LEU A 114 2.34 5.87 -5.28
C LEU A 114 1.70 6.78 -6.33
N SER A 115 2.39 7.87 -6.63
CA SER A 115 2.16 8.67 -7.83
C SER A 115 3.32 8.53 -8.78
N GLN A 116 3.07 8.80 -10.06
CA GLN A 116 4.11 8.91 -11.07
C GLN A 116 4.30 10.37 -11.46
N TYR A 117 5.56 10.82 -11.47
CA TYR A 117 5.97 12.09 -12.05
C TYR A 117 7.09 11.79 -13.04
N GLU A 118 6.83 12.12 -14.30
CA GLU A 118 7.65 11.74 -15.45
C GLU A 118 7.94 10.23 -15.46
N THR A 119 9.16 9.83 -15.08
CA THR A 119 9.63 8.42 -15.09
C THR A 119 9.80 7.83 -13.69
N THR A 120 9.53 8.61 -12.66
CA THR A 120 9.78 8.23 -11.26
C THR A 120 8.49 8.02 -10.51
N TYR A 121 8.50 7.05 -9.60
CA TYR A 121 7.42 6.84 -8.65
C TYR A 121 7.82 7.40 -7.30
N GLY A 122 6.88 8.06 -6.63
CA GLY A 122 7.13 8.57 -5.30
C GLY A 122 5.87 8.66 -4.45
N LEU A 123 6.10 9.06 -3.21
CA LEU A 123 5.08 9.25 -2.19
C LEU A 123 4.64 10.71 -2.20
N TYR A 124 3.56 10.97 -2.92
CA TYR A 124 2.85 12.25 -2.97
C TYR A 124 1.51 12.03 -3.67
N PRO A 125 0.51 12.91 -3.52
CA PRO A 125 -0.77 12.84 -4.24
C PRO A 125 -0.59 12.90 -5.76
N PRO A 126 -1.46 12.29 -6.58
CA PRO A 126 -2.80 11.78 -6.25
C PRO A 126 -2.88 10.30 -5.83
N PHE A 127 -1.77 9.59 -5.66
CA PHE A 127 -1.72 8.19 -5.25
C PHE A 127 -2.48 7.26 -6.23
N ASP A 128 -2.32 7.49 -7.53
CA ASP A 128 -3.06 6.82 -8.62
C ASP A 128 -2.46 5.47 -9.05
N TYR A 129 -1.30 5.09 -8.51
CA TYR A 129 -0.67 3.80 -8.73
C TYR A 129 -0.55 3.00 -7.43
N ALA A 130 -0.55 1.68 -7.56
CA ALA A 130 -0.22 0.74 -6.51
C ALA A 130 1.11 0.05 -6.84
N CYS A 131 1.98 -0.07 -5.83
CA CYS A 131 3.08 -1.03 -5.86
C CYS A 131 2.57 -2.39 -5.41
N LEU A 132 2.76 -3.39 -6.27
CA LEU A 132 2.38 -4.77 -6.04
C LEU A 132 3.64 -5.62 -5.94
N LYS A 133 3.69 -6.52 -4.96
CA LYS A 133 4.79 -7.49 -4.82
C LYS A 133 4.27 -8.88 -5.16
N SER A 134 4.96 -9.59 -6.03
CA SER A 134 4.58 -10.98 -6.34
C SER A 134 4.99 -11.94 -5.22
N ILE A 135 4.15 -12.94 -4.95
CA ILE A 135 4.42 -14.01 -3.98
C ILE A 135 5.41 -15.00 -4.61
N GLY A 136 6.40 -15.43 -3.84
CA GLY A 136 7.40 -16.41 -4.28
C GLY A 136 8.60 -15.82 -5.05
N ASN A 137 8.48 -14.61 -5.59
CA ASN A 137 9.61 -13.86 -6.13
C ASN A 137 9.76 -12.50 -5.42
N LYS A 138 10.85 -11.76 -5.70
CA LYS A 138 11.11 -10.44 -5.10
C LYS A 138 10.73 -9.29 -6.04
N GLU A 139 9.93 -9.58 -7.05
CA GLU A 139 9.56 -8.60 -8.08
C GLU A 139 8.49 -7.65 -7.58
N HIS A 140 8.60 -6.40 -8.01
CA HIS A 140 7.64 -5.34 -7.74
C HIS A 140 7.12 -4.80 -9.06
N PHE A 141 5.81 -4.61 -9.12
CA PHE A 141 5.10 -4.08 -10.28
C PHE A 141 4.37 -2.80 -9.88
N TYR A 142 4.22 -1.88 -10.83
CA TYR A 142 3.56 -0.60 -10.61
C TYR A 142 2.33 -0.54 -11.51
N VAL A 143 1.14 -0.52 -10.92
CA VAL A 143 -0.11 -0.71 -11.68
C VAL A 143 -1.09 0.39 -11.31
N SER A 144 -1.85 0.88 -12.29
CA SER A 144 -2.95 1.84 -12.05
C SER A 144 -3.96 1.24 -11.08
N ILE A 145 -4.35 2.00 -10.05
CA ILE A 145 -5.35 1.54 -9.08
C ILE A 145 -6.71 1.24 -9.73
N GLN A 146 -7.01 1.85 -10.87
CA GLN A 146 -8.29 1.69 -11.56
C GLN A 146 -8.45 0.29 -12.19
N ASP A 147 -7.32 -0.37 -12.46
CA ASP A 147 -7.25 -1.67 -13.12
C ASP A 147 -7.22 -2.84 -12.11
N ILE A 148 -7.22 -2.54 -10.81
CA ILE A 148 -7.05 -3.52 -9.73
C ILE A 148 -8.34 -3.68 -8.94
N GLU A 149 -8.59 -4.91 -8.50
CA GLU A 149 -9.56 -5.24 -7.46
C GLU A 149 -8.82 -5.78 -6.22
N PHE A 150 -9.12 -5.20 -5.06
CA PHE A 150 -8.53 -5.58 -3.78
C PHE A 150 -9.34 -6.67 -3.09
N ASN A 151 -8.66 -7.72 -2.64
CA ASN A 151 -9.24 -8.86 -1.94
C ASN A 151 -8.47 -9.13 -0.66
N LEU A 152 -9.18 -9.54 0.39
CA LEU A 152 -8.57 -9.89 1.67
C LEU A 152 -8.37 -11.40 1.73
N GLU A 153 -7.15 -11.85 2.03
CA GLU A 153 -6.84 -13.27 2.17
C GLU A 153 -6.04 -13.53 3.45
N LYS A 154 -6.29 -14.67 4.10
CA LYS A 154 -5.57 -15.08 5.31
C LYS A 154 -4.21 -15.65 4.92
N THR A 155 -3.15 -15.25 5.61
CA THR A 155 -1.82 -15.84 5.39
C THR A 155 -1.70 -17.14 6.20
N ASN A 156 -1.16 -18.19 5.57
CA ASN A 156 -0.88 -19.46 6.24
C ASN A 156 0.36 -19.36 7.15
#